data_AF-A0A2S9FD30-F1
#
_entry.id   AF-A0A2S9FD30-F1
#
_cell.length_a   1.000
_cell.length_b   1.000
_cell.length_c   1.000
_cell.angle_alpha   90.00
_cell.angle_beta   90.00
_cell.angle_gamma   90.00
#
_symmetry.space_group_name_H-M   'P 1'
#
loop_
_entity.id
_entity.type
_entity.pdbx_description
1 polymer ?
#
loop_
_entity_poly.entity_id
_entity_poly.type
_entity_poly.pdbx_seq_one_letter_code
_entity_poly.pdbx_strand_id
1 'polypeptide(L)' 'RDRTQAQNLGLGYGIHSCLGAALARLETTVALEHLLDFMPRFEVDFDGLQRVTMQNVAGYHHVPVRVLK' A
#
# COMPACT_ATOMS: atom_id res chain seq x y z
N ARG A 1 -9.16 -11.47 -16.76
CA ARG A 1 -8.42 -10.40 -17.48
C ARG A 1 -7.01 -10.36 -16.94
N ASP A 2 -6.00 -10.14 -17.77
CA ASP A 2 -4.63 -9.89 -17.29
C ASP A 2 -4.63 -8.68 -16.34
N ARG A 3 -4.03 -8.82 -15.16
CA ARG A 3 -3.94 -7.75 -14.15
C ARG A 3 -3.20 -6.52 -14.69
N THR A 4 -2.24 -6.71 -15.60
CA THR A 4 -1.50 -5.59 -16.24
C THR A 4 -2.40 -4.76 -17.14
N GLN A 5 -3.48 -5.35 -17.63
CA GLN A 5 -4.45 -4.71 -18.50
C GLN A 5 -5.61 -4.12 -17.68
N ALA A 6 -5.91 -4.69 -16.50
CA ALA A 6 -7.00 -4.29 -15.60
C ALA A 6 -6.94 -2.79 -15.24
N GLN A 7 -8.01 -2.05 -15.53
CA GLN A 7 -8.09 -0.64 -15.13
C GLN A 7 -8.41 -0.57 -13.64
N ASN A 8 -7.54 0.08 -12.87
CA ASN A 8 -7.78 0.39 -11.47
C ASN A 8 -8.26 1.85 -11.34
N LEU A 9 -9.18 2.10 -10.42
CA LEU A 9 -9.73 3.42 -10.13
C LEU A 9 -9.17 4.01 -8.81
N GLY A 10 -8.10 3.42 -8.27
CA GLY A 10 -7.53 3.81 -6.97
C GLY A 10 -6.94 5.23 -6.95
N LEU A 11 -6.63 5.79 -8.13
CA LEU A 11 -6.13 7.15 -8.30
C LEU A 11 -7.13 8.04 -9.06
N GLY A 12 -8.41 7.67 -9.07
CA GLY A 12 -9.45 8.38 -9.81
C GLY A 12 -9.42 8.15 -11.32
N TYR A 13 -10.26 8.88 -12.05
CA TYR A 13 -10.38 8.84 -13.51
C TYR A 13 -10.94 10.17 -14.05
N GLY A 14 -10.62 10.51 -15.30
CA GLY A 14 -11.10 11.73 -15.95
C GLY A 14 -10.44 13.01 -15.43
N ILE A 15 -11.20 14.11 -15.41
CA ILE A 15 -10.68 15.45 -15.07
C ILE A 15 -10.16 15.57 -13.63
N HIS A 16 -10.56 14.65 -12.74
CA HIS A 16 -10.11 14.58 -11.35
C HIS A 16 -9.20 13.36 -11.10
N SER A 17 -8.49 12.90 -12.13
CA SER A 17 -7.38 11.96 -11.92
C SER A 17 -6.37 12.56 -10.93
N CYS A 18 -5.90 11.75 -9.98
CA CYS A 18 -5.00 12.20 -8.93
C CYS A 18 -3.75 12.84 -9.53
N LEU A 19 -3.55 14.13 -9.25
CA LEU A 19 -2.36 14.89 -9.66
C LEU A 19 -1.08 14.25 -9.10
N GLY A 20 -1.16 13.70 -7.88
CA GLY A 20 -0.06 13.01 -7.20
C GLY A 20 0.19 11.57 -7.66
N ALA A 21 -0.50 11.07 -8.68
CA ALA A 21 -0.40 9.66 -9.12
C ALA A 21 1.03 9.23 -9.47
N ALA A 22 1.84 10.11 -10.03
CA ALA A 22 3.24 9.82 -10.32
C ALA A 22 4.08 9.72 -9.03
N LEU A 23 3.90 10.66 -8.11
CA LEU A 23 4.61 10.70 -6.84
C LEU A 23 4.26 9.50 -5.96
N ALA A 24 2.97 9.19 -5.81
CA ALA A 24 2.51 8.05 -5.01
C ALA A 24 3.11 6.72 -5.52
N ARG A 25 3.26 6.56 -6.84
CA ARG A 25 3.93 5.39 -7.43
C ARG A 25 5.42 5.36 -7.08
N LEU A 26 6.11 6.48 -7.22
CA LEU A 26 7.54 6.56 -6.90
C LEU A 26 7.80 6.28 -5.42
N GLU A 27 7.04 6.91 -4.53
CA GLU A 27 7.14 6.69 -3.09
C GLU A 27 6.86 5.22 -2.74
N THR A 28 5.83 4.61 -3.33
CA THR A 28 5.51 3.20 -3.10
C THR A 28 6.64 2.28 -3.56
N THR A 29 7.23 2.53 -4.74
CA THR A 29 8.37 1.74 -5.22
C THR A 29 9.54 1.82 -4.25
N VAL A 30 9.98 3.03 -3.91
CA VAL A 30 11.12 3.26 -3.02
C VAL A 30 10.87 2.69 -1.62
N ALA A 31 9.66 2.88 -1.08
CA ALA A 31 9.31 2.38 0.25
C ALA A 31 9.31 0.84 0.31
N LEU A 32 8.75 0.17 -0.71
CA LEU A 32 8.72 -1.29 -0.76
C LEU A 32 10.11 -1.90 -0.99
N GLU A 33 10.94 -1.28 -1.84
CA GLU A 33 12.32 -1.70 -2.05
C GLU A 33 13.12 -1.65 -0.73
N HIS A 34 13.13 -0.49 -0.06
CA HIS A 34 13.86 -0.35 1.20
C HIS A 34 13.28 -1.19 2.35
N LEU A 35 11.96 -1.38 2.39
CA LEU A 35 11.34 -2.25 3.38
C LEU A 35 11.83 -3.69 3.19
N LEU A 36 11.88 -4.18 1.95
CA LEU A 36 12.33 -5.55 1.67
C LEU A 36 13.85 -5.72 1.82
N ASP A 37 14.64 -4.67 1.63
CA ASP A 37 16.08 -4.68 1.95
C ASP A 37 16.31 -4.80 3.47
N PHE A 38 15.52 -4.08 4.27
CA PHE A 38 15.64 -4.07 5.74
C PHE A 38 15.06 -5.33 6.39
N MET A 39 13.88 -5.76 5.93
CA MET A 39 13.15 -6.92 6.45
C MET A 39 12.73 -7.84 5.30
N PRO A 40 13.66 -8.62 4.72
CA PRO A 40 13.39 -9.46 3.54
C PRO A 40 12.40 -10.59 3.83
N ARG A 41 12.31 -11.01 5.10
CA ARG A 41 11.34 -11.98 5.57
C ARG A 41 10.69 -11.45 6.84
N PHE A 42 9.37 -11.43 6.87
CA PHE A 42 8.59 -11.02 8.03
C PHE A 42 7.25 -11.74 8.06
N GLU A 43 6.69 -11.83 9.25
CA GLU A 43 5.31 -12.26 9.47
C GLU A 43 4.49 -11.09 9.98
N VAL A 44 3.23 -11.02 9.54
CA VAL A 44 2.24 -10.08 10.04
C VAL A 44 1.48 -10.76 11.18
N ASP A 45 1.35 -10.07 12.32
CA ASP A 45 0.40 -10.48 13.34
C ASP A 45 -0.99 -9.95 12.95
N PHE A 46 -1.81 -10.86 12.41
CA PHE A 46 -3.14 -10.55 11.91
C PHE A 46 -4.15 -10.23 13.02
N ASP A 47 -3.96 -10.80 14.21
CA ASP A 47 -4.85 -10.58 15.36
C ASP A 47 -4.65 -9.17 15.95
N GLY A 48 -3.44 -8.61 15.81
CA GLY A 48 -3.09 -7.25 16.24
C GLY A 48 -3.42 -6.12 15.25
N LEU A 49 -4.07 -6.41 14.12
CA LEU A 49 -4.40 -5.40 13.10
C LEU A 49 -5.47 -4.43 13.58
N GLN A 50 -5.23 -3.13 13.35
CA GLN A 50 -6.23 -2.09 13.62
C GLN A 50 -6.48 -1.26 12.38
N ARG A 51 -7.73 -1.22 11.92
CA ARG A 51 -8.14 -0.41 10.76
C ARG A 51 -8.33 1.05 11.16
N VAL A 52 -8.10 1.95 10.20
CA VAL A 52 -8.57 3.33 10.35
C VAL A 52 -10.10 3.35 10.35
N THR A 53 -10.70 4.26 11.13
CA THR A 53 -12.15 4.50 11.12
C THR A 53 -12.44 5.75 10.28
N MET A 54 -12.24 5.63 8.97
CA MET A 54 -12.49 6.71 8.00
C MET A 54 -13.47 6.23 6.92
N GLN A 55 -14.33 7.13 6.43
CA GLN A 55 -15.35 6.78 5.44
C GLN A 55 -14.82 6.73 4.00
N ASN A 56 -13.81 7.54 3.70
CA ASN A 56 -13.34 7.81 2.34
C ASN A 56 -11.91 7.30 2.07
N VAL A 57 -11.19 6.87 3.10
CA VAL A 57 -9.83 6.35 3.01
C VAL A 57 -9.77 5.00 3.73
N ALA A 58 -9.42 3.95 3.01
CA ALA A 58 -9.24 2.61 3.57
C ALA A 58 -7.78 2.38 3.93
N GLY A 59 -7.52 1.76 5.08
CA GLY A 59 -6.17 1.43 5.53
C GLY A 59 -6.10 0.85 6.93
N TYR A 60 -4.89 0.62 7.39
CA TYR A 60 -4.59 0.20 8.75
C TYR A 60 -3.88 1.33 9.50
N HIS A 61 -4.32 1.57 10.73
CA HIS A 61 -3.62 2.43 11.68
C HIS A 61 -2.46 1.69 12.35
N HIS A 62 -2.61 0.38 12.56
CA HIS A 62 -1.60 -0.46 13.20
C HIS A 62 -1.45 -1.78 12.43
N VAL A 63 -0.22 -2.10 12.03
CA VAL A 63 0.17 -3.34 11.34
C VAL A 63 1.40 -3.93 12.05
N PRO A 64 1.22 -4.74 13.11
CA PRO A 64 2.33 -5.34 13.82
C PRO A 64 3.00 -6.42 12.97
N VAL A 65 4.33 -6.37 12.91
CA VAL A 65 5.16 -7.27 12.12
C VAL A 65 6.33 -7.78 12.92
N ARG A 66 6.77 -9.01 12.61
CA ARG A 66 7.94 -9.65 13.20
C ARG A 66 8.90 -10.05 12.08
N VAL A 67 10.12 -9.49 12.10
CA VAL A 67 11.18 -9.88 11.15
C VAL A 67 11.62 -11.30 11.44
N LEU A 68 11.70 -12.14 10.41
CA LEU A 68 12.21 -13.50 10.50
C LEU A 68 13.71 -13.47 10.20
N LYS A 69 14.50 -14.12 11.06
CA LYS A 69 15.93 -14.35 10.79
C LYS A 69 16.10 -15.29 9.61
#